data_AF-W5VJD8-F1
#
_entry.id   AF-W5VJD8-F1
#
_cell.length_a   1.000
_cell.length_b   1.000
_cell.length_c   1.000
_cell.angle_alpha   90.00
_cell.angle_beta   90.00
_cell.angle_gamma   90.00
#
_symmetry.space_group_name_H-M   'P 1'
#
loop_
_entity.id
_entity.type
_entity.pdbx_description
1 polymer ?
#
loop_
_entity_poly.entity_id
_entity_poly.type
_entity_poly.pdbx_seq_one_letter_code
_entity_poly.pdbx_strand_id
1 'polypeptide(L)'
;QVQPVGGQWSEEAITCFENLTHCAQWKVLSAEMVKYDVDSKGRQRPLLKLIDKSQGHDVDIANELIRLGFAVRELNSINTSTSESKLIDEQGIVTEMKPHDSKILAVSTTEQSS
;
A
#
# COMPACT_ATOMS: atom_id res chain seq x y z
N GLN A 1 -5.08 0.62 -2.40
CA GLN A 1 -6.55 0.75 -2.32
C GLN A 1 -7.13 0.35 -3.66
N VAL A 2 -8.43 0.08 -3.74
CA VAL A 2 -9.09 -0.35 -4.98
C VAL A 2 -10.15 0.65 -5.40
N GLN A 3 -10.35 0.77 -6.70
CA GLN A 3 -11.32 1.65 -7.35
C GLN A 3 -12.22 0.82 -8.26
N PRO A 4 -13.47 1.26 -8.52
CA PRO A 4 -14.36 0.57 -9.44
C PRO A 4 -13.80 0.56 -10.86
N VAL A 5 -14.01 -0.54 -11.57
CA VAL A 5 -13.87 -0.56 -13.03
C VAL A 5 -14.92 0.37 -13.63
N GLY A 6 -14.51 1.23 -14.58
CA GLY A 6 -15.43 2.17 -15.24
C GLY A 6 -15.81 3.40 -14.41
N GLY A 7 -15.17 3.63 -13.25
CA GLY A 7 -15.33 4.85 -12.45
C GLY A 7 -16.52 4.86 -11.49
N GLN A 8 -17.43 3.88 -11.56
CA GLN A 8 -18.54 3.70 -10.63
C GLN A 8 -18.74 2.21 -10.31
N TRP A 9 -19.11 1.89 -9.07
CA TRP A 9 -19.40 0.51 -8.68
C TRP A 9 -20.73 0.07 -9.30
N SER A 10 -20.71 -1.04 -10.06
CA SER A 10 -21.95 -1.63 -10.57
C SER A 10 -22.72 -2.36 -9.46
N GLU A 11 -24.02 -2.59 -9.65
CA GLU A 11 -24.85 -3.32 -8.70
C GLU A 11 -24.34 -4.75 -8.47
N GLU A 12 -23.79 -5.39 -9.51
CA GLU A 12 -23.17 -6.70 -9.41
C GLU A 12 -21.90 -6.66 -8.55
N ALA A 13 -21.10 -5.59 -8.67
CA ALA A 13 -19.92 -5.40 -7.83
C ALA A 13 -20.28 -5.18 -6.36
N ILE A 14 -21.34 -4.41 -6.10
CA ILE A 14 -21.87 -4.17 -4.74
C ILE A 14 -22.36 -5.48 -4.13
N THR A 15 -23.21 -6.21 -4.86
CA THR A 15 -23.74 -7.51 -4.43
C THR A 15 -22.59 -8.52 -4.19
N CYS A 16 -21.58 -8.52 -5.05
CA CYS A 16 -20.39 -9.36 -4.87
C CYS A 16 -19.64 -9.01 -3.59
N PHE A 17 -19.41 -7.72 -3.31
CA PHE A 17 -18.78 -7.30 -2.06
C PHE A 17 -19.59 -7.70 -0.83
N GLU A 18 -20.92 -7.54 -0.85
CA GLU A 18 -21.80 -7.96 0.24
C GLU A 18 -21.70 -9.46 0.51
N ASN A 19 -21.68 -10.27 -0.55
CA ASN A 19 -21.52 -11.72 -0.45
C ASN A 19 -20.15 -12.12 0.11
N LEU A 20 -19.07 -11.51 -0.40
CA LEU A 20 -17.71 -11.77 0.07
C LEU A 20 -17.51 -11.36 1.54
N THR A 21 -18.21 -10.33 1.98
CA THR A 21 -18.12 -9.82 3.36
C THR A 21 -19.13 -10.43 4.32
N HIS A 22 -20.03 -11.30 3.84
CA HIS A 22 -21.14 -11.85 4.62
C HIS A 22 -21.96 -10.72 5.29
N CYS A 23 -22.24 -9.66 4.52
CA CYS A 23 -22.86 -8.44 5.00
C CYS A 23 -24.17 -8.76 5.74
N ALA A 24 -24.34 -8.17 6.94
CA ALA A 24 -25.49 -8.40 7.83
C ALA A 24 -25.71 -9.85 8.31
N GLN A 25 -24.73 -10.75 8.13
CA GLN A 25 -24.81 -12.15 8.59
C GLN A 25 -24.02 -12.41 9.88
N TRP A 26 -23.45 -11.36 10.51
CA TRP A 26 -22.70 -11.44 11.77
C TRP A 26 -21.49 -12.37 11.73
N LYS A 27 -20.92 -12.58 10.55
CA LYS A 27 -19.72 -13.38 10.36
C LYS A 27 -18.47 -12.51 10.45
N VAL A 28 -17.49 -12.97 11.22
CA VAL A 28 -16.28 -12.21 11.51
C VAL A 28 -15.34 -12.21 10.31
N LEU A 29 -14.83 -11.03 9.96
CA LEU A 29 -13.71 -10.83 9.05
C LEU A 29 -12.51 -10.30 9.82
N SER A 30 -11.31 -10.61 9.34
CA SER A 30 -10.08 -9.97 9.82
C SER A 30 -9.90 -8.64 9.11
N ALA A 31 -9.76 -7.56 9.87
CA ALA A 31 -9.53 -6.21 9.34
C ALA A 31 -8.17 -5.69 9.81
N GLU A 32 -7.32 -5.30 8.87
CA GLU A 32 -6.01 -4.68 9.11
C GLU A 32 -6.06 -3.22 8.66
N MET A 33 -5.70 -2.29 9.54
CA MET A 33 -5.62 -0.87 9.19
C MET A 33 -4.37 -0.61 8.34
N VAL A 34 -4.56 -0.08 7.14
CA VAL A 34 -3.46 0.18 6.19
C VAL A 34 -3.00 1.63 6.28
N LYS A 35 -3.94 2.58 6.20
CA LYS A 35 -3.69 4.03 6.29
C LYS A 35 -4.99 4.78 6.56
N TYR A 36 -4.91 6.09 6.72
CA TYR A 36 -6.05 6.98 6.61
C TYR A 36 -6.03 7.69 5.26
N ASP A 37 -7.21 7.88 4.68
CA ASP A 37 -7.45 8.81 3.59
C ASP A 37 -8.19 10.03 4.13
N VAL A 38 -8.00 11.17 3.48
CA VAL A 38 -8.62 12.44 3.87
C VAL A 38 -9.47 12.90 2.71
N ASP A 39 -10.78 12.99 2.94
CA ASP A 39 -11.67 13.49 1.89
C ASP A 39 -11.54 15.01 1.67
N SER A 40 -12.18 15.52 0.63
CA SER A 40 -12.14 16.94 0.27
C SER A 40 -12.65 17.90 1.36
N LYS A 41 -13.29 17.38 2.41
CA LYS A 41 -13.76 18.14 3.57
C LYS A 41 -12.86 17.97 4.80
N GLY A 42 -11.70 17.35 4.66
CA GLY A 42 -10.75 17.11 5.75
C GLY A 42 -11.11 15.95 6.66
N ARG A 43 -12.10 15.11 6.31
CA ARG A 43 -12.51 13.99 7.18
C ARG A 43 -11.63 12.79 6.92
N GLN A 44 -11.10 12.21 8.01
CA GLN A 44 -10.28 11.01 7.96
C GLN A 44 -11.15 9.75 7.82
N ARG A 45 -10.79 8.87 6.89
CA ARG A 45 -11.42 7.57 6.66
C ARG A 45 -10.36 6.49 6.76
N PRO A 46 -10.52 5.46 7.62
CA PRO A 46 -9.57 4.37 7.68
C PRO A 46 -9.70 3.51 6.43
N LEU A 47 -8.56 3.16 5.85
CA LEU A 47 -8.48 2.18 4.78
C LEU A 47 -8.09 0.85 5.39
N LEU A 48 -8.95 -0.13 5.19
CA LEU A 48 -8.80 -1.44 5.76
C LEU A 48 -8.47 -2.44 4.66
N LYS A 49 -7.61 -3.40 4.98
CA LYS A 49 -7.51 -4.66 4.28
C LYS A 49 -8.43 -5.64 4.98
N LEU A 50 -9.37 -6.21 4.23
CA LEU A 50 -10.33 -7.18 4.74
C LEU A 50 -9.94 -8.58 4.25
N ILE A 51 -9.89 -9.52 5.19
CA ILE A 51 -9.59 -10.92 4.94
C ILE A 51 -10.70 -11.79 5.53
N ASP A 52 -11.32 -12.65 4.71
CA ASP A 52 -12.15 -13.76 5.20
C ASP A 52 -11.26 -14.96 5.51
N LYS A 53 -11.29 -15.46 6.75
CA LYS A 53 -10.52 -16.62 7.21
C LYS A 53 -11.40 -17.86 7.46
N SER A 54 -12.67 -17.80 7.10
CA SER A 54 -13.66 -18.83 7.45
C SER A 54 -13.56 -20.10 6.59
N GLN A 55 -12.95 -20.04 5.41
CA GLN A 55 -12.94 -21.12 4.42
C GLN A 55 -11.67 -21.98 4.45
N GLY A 56 -10.97 -22.03 5.59
CA GLY A 56 -9.72 -22.78 5.75
C GLY A 56 -8.52 -22.21 4.99
N HIS A 57 -8.70 -21.10 4.28
CA HIS A 57 -7.67 -20.28 3.65
C HIS A 57 -8.07 -18.80 3.74
N ASP A 58 -7.08 -17.92 3.69
CA ASP A 58 -7.28 -16.48 3.78
C ASP A 58 -7.69 -15.92 2.41
N VAL A 59 -8.88 -15.30 2.33
CA VAL A 59 -9.40 -14.63 1.14
C VAL A 59 -9.30 -13.12 1.31
N ASP A 60 -8.44 -12.48 0.51
CA ASP A 60 -8.35 -11.02 0.44
C ASP A 60 -9.48 -10.47 -0.44
N ILE A 61 -10.42 -9.78 0.19
CA ILE A 61 -11.65 -9.26 -0.44
C ILE A 61 -11.32 -8.31 -1.60
N ALA A 62 -10.28 -7.48 -1.46
CA ALA A 62 -9.91 -6.53 -2.49
C ALA A 62 -9.31 -7.24 -3.73
N ASN A 63 -8.45 -8.24 -3.51
CA ASN A 63 -7.91 -9.04 -4.61
C ASN A 63 -9.00 -9.86 -5.31
N GLU A 64 -10.00 -10.32 -4.58
CA GLU A 64 -11.10 -11.08 -5.16
C GLU A 64 -11.99 -10.22 -6.07
N LEU A 65 -12.31 -8.99 -5.65
CA LEU A 65 -12.99 -8.02 -6.51
C LEU A 65 -12.19 -7.70 -7.79
N ILE A 66 -10.85 -7.63 -7.70
CA ILE A 66 -9.99 -7.44 -8.88
C ILE A 66 -10.02 -8.68 -9.78
N ARG A 67 -9.90 -9.88 -9.21
CA ARG A 67 -9.91 -11.15 -9.94
C ARG A 67 -11.22 -11.34 -10.71
N LEU A 68 -12.34 -10.88 -10.13
CA LEU A 68 -13.67 -10.90 -10.74
C LEU A 68 -13.92 -9.77 -11.74
N GLY A 69 -12.98 -8.83 -11.89
CA GLY A 69 -13.08 -7.72 -12.85
C GLY A 69 -13.97 -6.57 -12.40
N PHE A 70 -14.34 -6.50 -11.12
CA PHE A 70 -15.13 -5.40 -10.56
C PHE A 70 -14.28 -4.22 -10.09
N ALA A 71 -13.03 -4.47 -9.75
CA ALA A 71 -12.13 -3.47 -9.21
C ALA A 71 -10.76 -3.44 -9.90
N VAL A 72 -10.09 -2.30 -9.81
CA VAL A 72 -8.69 -2.13 -10.19
C VAL A 72 -7.89 -1.59 -9.02
N ARG A 73 -6.59 -1.91 -8.98
CA ARG A 73 -5.68 -1.27 -8.03
C ARG A 73 -5.51 0.18 -8.41
N GLU A 74 -5.69 1.07 -7.44
CA GLU A 74 -5.29 2.46 -7.65
C GLU A 74 -3.78 2.53 -7.79
N LEU A 75 -3.33 3.05 -8.93
CA LEU A 75 -1.94 3.38 -9.13
C LEU A 75 -1.65 4.60 -8.28
N ASN A 76 -0.90 4.43 -7.20
CA ASN A 76 -0.21 5.56 -6.61
C ASN A 76 0.74 6.06 -7.69
N SER A 77 0.50 7.27 -8.22
CA SER A 77 1.54 7.97 -8.97
C SER A 77 2.78 7.95 -8.11
N ILE A 78 3.81 7.20 -8.51
CA ILE A 78 5.12 7.34 -7.91
C ILE A 78 5.56 8.74 -8.34
N ASN A 79 5.24 9.74 -7.53
CA ASN A 79 6.02 10.95 -7.49
C ASN A 79 7.40 10.51 -7.00
N THR A 80 8.25 10.10 -7.94
CA THR A 80 9.69 10.17 -7.80
C THR A 80 10.02 11.65 -7.65
N SER A 81 9.73 12.21 -6.49
CA SER A 81 10.51 13.30 -5.93
C SER A 81 11.86 12.68 -5.59
N THR A 82 12.60 12.30 -6.63
CA THR A 82 14.05 12.37 -6.57
C THR A 82 14.30 13.82 -6.23
N SER A 83 14.63 14.08 -4.96
CA SER A 83 15.17 15.35 -4.51
C SER A 83 16.55 15.53 -5.14
N GLU A 84 16.60 15.66 -6.46
CA GLU A 84 17.70 16.33 -7.14
C GLU A 84 17.44 17.82 -7.00
N SER A 85 17.78 18.36 -5.82
CA SER A 85 18.09 19.77 -5.72
C SER A 85 19.39 20.01 -6.49
N LYS A 86 19.30 20.16 -7.82
CA LYS A 86 20.34 20.84 -8.61
C LYS A 86 20.20 22.33 -8.33
N LEU A 87 20.99 22.82 -7.38
CA LEU A 87 21.35 24.23 -7.36
C LEU A 87 22.25 24.46 -8.58
N ILE A 88 21.68 25.04 -9.62
CA ILE A 88 22.43 25.61 -10.74
C ILE A 88 23.04 26.92 -10.24
N ASP A 89 24.37 27.02 -10.21
CA ASP A 89 25.05 28.30 -10.11
C ASP A 89 25.02 29.02 -11.46
N GLU A 90 25.16 30.36 -11.45
CA GLU A 90 25.09 31.20 -12.65
C GLU A 90 26.26 31.00 -13.63
N GLN A 91 27.12 29.98 -13.46
CA GLN A 91 28.27 29.71 -14.33
C GLN A 91 28.30 28.30 -14.96
N GLY A 92 27.24 27.50 -14.82
CA GLY A 92 26.96 26.40 -15.75
C GLY A 92 27.91 25.20 -15.71
N ILE A 93 28.49 24.85 -14.56
CA ILE A 93 29.31 23.62 -14.43
C ILE A 93 28.63 22.60 -13.49
N VAL A 94 28.34 21.41 -14.03
CA VAL A 94 27.81 20.25 -13.28
C VAL A 94 28.97 19.56 -12.57
N THR A 95 29.03 19.62 -11.24
CA THR A 95 30.00 18.82 -10.47
C THR A 95 29.35 17.51 -10.02
N GLU A 96 29.84 16.40 -10.54
CA GLU A 96 29.42 15.04 -10.20
C GLU A 96 30.02 14.62 -8.84
N MET A 97 29.18 14.35 -7.84
CA MET A 97 29.60 13.75 -6.56
C MET A 97 29.74 12.24 -6.72
N LYS A 98 30.96 11.72 -6.58
CA LYS A 98 31.23 10.26 -6.55
C LYS A 98 30.68 9.62 -5.27
N PRO A 99 30.15 8.38 -5.32
CA PRO A 99 29.73 7.66 -4.13
C PRO A 99 30.96 7.21 -3.33
N HIS A 100 30.97 7.46 -2.02
CA HIS A 100 32.03 6.99 -1.11
C HIS A 100 31.54 5.72 -0.40
N ASP A 101 32.28 4.62 -0.60
CA ASP A 101 32.05 3.32 0.04
C ASP A 101 32.00 3.44 1.56
N SER A 102 30.89 3.03 2.17
CA SER A 102 30.79 2.85 3.62
C SER A 102 30.84 1.36 3.94
N LYS A 103 32.01 0.90 4.42
CA LYS A 103 32.22 -0.46 4.92
C LYS A 103 31.45 -0.67 6.22
N ILE A 104 30.66 -1.74 6.26
CA ILE A 104 30.00 -2.27 7.47
C ILE A 104 31.08 -2.76 8.45
N LEU A 105 31.16 -2.16 9.64
CA LEU A 105 31.98 -2.69 10.74
C LEU A 105 31.11 -3.65 11.56
N ALA A 106 31.22 -4.96 11.30
CA ALA A 106 30.76 -5.99 12.22
C ALA A 106 31.86 -6.22 13.26
N VAL A 107 31.58 -5.96 14.54
CA VAL A 107 32.42 -6.43 15.64
C VAL A 107 31.65 -7.51 16.40
N SER A 108 32.13 -8.73 16.27
CA SER A 108 31.61 -9.92 16.96
C SER A 108 32.36 -10.07 18.29
N THR A 109 31.61 -10.21 19.38
CA THR A 109 32.09 -10.61 20.71
C THR A 109 32.72 -12.01 20.66
N THR A 110 33.87 -12.21 21.32
CA THR A 110 34.26 -13.51 21.88
C THR A 110 35.17 -13.29 23.09
N GLU A 111 34.72 -13.80 24.24
CA GLU A 111 35.48 -13.98 25.47
C GLU A 111 36.60 -15.01 25.28
N GLN A 112 37.76 -14.83 25.94
CA GLN A 112 38.43 -15.94 26.63
C GLN A 112 39.54 -15.49 27.58
N SER A 113 39.57 -16.19 28.72
CA SER A 113 40.40 -16.02 29.91
C SER A 113 41.89 -16.28 29.70
N SER A 114 42.71 -15.62 30.53
CA SER A 114 43.73 -16.27 31.37
C SER A 114 44.27 -15.32 32.44
#